data_AF-A0A2L0BRE9-F1
#
_entry.id   AF-A0A2L0BRE9-F1
#
_cell.length_a   1.000
_cell.length_b   1.000
_cell.length_c   1.000
_cell.angle_alpha   90.00
_cell.angle_beta   90.00
_cell.angle_gamma   90.00
#
_symmetry.space_group_name_H-M   'P 1'
#
loop_
_entity.id
_entity.type
_entity.pdbx_description
1 polymer ?
#
loop_
_entity_poly.entity_id
_entity_poly.type
_entity_poly.pdbx_seq_one_letter_code
_entity_poly.pdbx_strand_id
1 'polypeptide(L)'
;CMKEDDICELLKFERKMLRARISTLRGDKFIQVRLRMETGPDGKAQKVNYYFINYKTFVNVVKYKLDMMRKRMETEERDATSRASFKCPGCLKTFTDLE
;
A
#
# COMPACT_ATOMS: atom_id res chain seq x y z
N CYS A 1 4.88 8.02 18.81
CA CYS A 1 5.50 8.58 17.59
C CYS A 1 7.01 8.41 17.74
N MET A 2 7.74 8.11 16.66
CA MET A 2 9.19 7.87 16.70
C MET A 2 9.91 8.71 15.65
N LYS A 3 11.14 9.13 15.95
CA LYS A 3 12.00 9.83 14.99
C LYS A 3 12.63 8.85 14.01
N GLU A 4 13.04 9.36 12.85
CA GLU A 4 13.74 8.56 11.84
C GLU A 4 15.05 7.96 12.38
N ASP A 5 15.82 8.74 13.13
CA ASP A 5 17.11 8.30 13.70
C ASP A 5 16.93 7.18 14.73
N ASP A 6 15.95 7.30 15.64
CA ASP A 6 15.66 6.26 16.65
C ASP A 6 15.29 4.92 15.99
N ILE A 7 14.49 4.96 14.91
CA ILE A 7 14.11 3.75 14.17
C ILE A 7 15.34 3.15 13.47
N CYS A 8 16.21 4.00 12.94
CA CYS A 8 17.44 3.57 12.28
C CYS A 8 18.39 2.87 13.26
N GLU A 9 18.54 3.41 14.46
CA GLU A 9 19.38 2.86 15.52
C GLU A 9 18.80 1.54 16.07
N LEU A 10 17.49 1.51 16.34
CA LEU A 10 16.81 0.33 16.88
C LEU A 10 16.85 -0.86 15.91
N LEU A 11 16.59 -0.62 14.62
CA LEU A 11 16.57 -1.67 13.59
C LEU A 11 17.95 -2.00 13.03
N LYS A 12 18.97 -1.17 13.32
CA LYS A 12 20.33 -1.27 12.75
C LYS A 12 20.33 -1.35 11.22
N PHE A 13 19.34 -0.74 10.58
CA PHE A 13 19.23 -0.69 9.12
C PHE A 13 20.09 0.44 8.56
N GLU A 14 20.58 0.26 7.34
CA GLU A 14 21.12 1.37 6.58
C GLU A 14 20.01 2.39 6.28
N ARG A 15 20.29 3.68 6.46
CA ARG A 15 19.31 4.77 6.27
C ARG A 15 18.59 4.69 4.94
N LYS A 16 19.29 4.34 3.85
CA LYS A 16 18.71 4.21 2.51
C LYS A 16 17.67 3.08 2.45
N MET A 17 18.00 1.93 3.01
CA MET A 17 17.09 0.78 3.10
C MET A 17 15.87 1.11 3.97
N LEU A 18 16.08 1.75 5.13
CA LEU A 18 14.99 2.18 5.99
C LEU A 18 14.03 3.13 5.27
N ARG A 19 14.54 4.15 4.58
CA ARG A 19 13.73 5.09 3.81
C ARG A 19 12.90 4.42 2.72
N ALA A 20 13.46 3.42 2.03
CA ALA A 20 12.71 2.65 1.05
C ALA A 20 11.51 1.93 1.68
N ARG A 21 11.71 1.27 2.83
CA ARG A 21 10.63 0.58 3.56
C ARG A 21 9.58 1.55 4.10
N ILE A 22 10.01 2.68 4.67
CA ILE A 22 9.12 3.74 5.14
C ILE A 22 8.30 4.34 3.99
N SER A 23 8.89 4.50 2.81
CA SER A 23 8.18 4.99 1.62
C SER A 23 7.04 4.04 1.22
N THR A 24 7.31 2.72 1.21
CA THR A 24 6.26 1.71 0.95
C THR A 24 5.13 1.80 1.98
N LEU A 25 5.46 1.83 3.28
CA LEU A 25 4.46 1.92 4.35
C LEU A 25 3.64 3.21 4.30
N ARG A 26 4.25 4.32 3.85
CA ARG A 26 3.56 5.60 3.65
C ARG A 26 2.65 5.55 2.42
N GLY A 27 3.10 4.93 1.33
CA GLY A 27 2.29 4.71 0.12
C GLY A 27 1.04 3.89 0.41
N ASP A 28 1.19 2.86 1.27
CA ASP A 28 0.09 2.03 1.76
C ASP A 28 -0.77 2.71 2.84
N LYS A 29 -0.48 3.96 3.20
CA LYS A 29 -1.19 4.74 4.25
C LYS A 29 -1.19 4.04 5.63
N PHE A 30 -0.23 3.18 5.92
CA PHE A 30 -0.09 2.53 7.23
C PHE A 30 0.57 3.45 8.26
N ILE A 31 1.49 4.30 7.80
CA ILE A 31 2.17 5.29 8.62
C ILE A 31 1.96 6.70 8.06
N GLN A 32 1.89 7.68 8.95
CA GLN A 32 1.89 9.09 8.61
C GLN A 32 3.17 9.73 9.13
N VAL A 33 3.63 10.75 8.39
CA VAL A 33 4.79 11.56 8.77
C VAL A 33 4.32 12.93 9.24
N ARG A 34 4.89 13.40 10.34
CA ARG A 34 4.73 14.76 10.83
C ARG A 34 6.11 15.39 10.91
N LEU A 35 6.30 16.52 10.24
CA LEU A 35 7.50 17.31 10.47
C LEU A 35 7.37 18.07 11.79
N ARG A 36 8.45 18.04 12.56
CA ARG A 36 8.63 18.92 13.73
C ARG A 36 9.94 19.67 13.58
N MET A 37 9.93 20.93 14.02
CA MET A 37 11.16 21.70 14.19
C MET A 37 11.75 21.32 15.54
N GLU A 38 13.00 20.90 15.56
CA GLU A 38 13.77 20.67 16.78
C GLU A 38 15.06 21.47 16.73
N THR A 39 15.46 22.05 17.85
CA THR A 39 16.77 22.68 17.97
C THR A 39 17.79 21.57 18.19
N GLY A 40 18.67 21.38 17.22
CA GLY A 40 19.76 20.41 17.33
C GLY A 40 20.78 20.80 18.40
N PRO A 41 21.69 19.89 18.76
CA PRO A 41 22.75 20.16 19.74
C PRO A 41 23.67 21.33 19.33
N ASP A 42 23.76 21.63 18.04
CA ASP A 42 24.51 22.77 17.48
C ASP A 42 23.76 24.12 17.57
N GLY A 43 22.62 24.17 18.26
CA GLY A 43 21.78 25.38 18.38
C GLY A 43 21.00 25.75 17.11
N LYS A 44 21.17 24.99 16.02
CA LYS A 44 20.45 25.19 14.75
C LYS A 44 19.09 24.48 14.75
N ALA A 45 18.07 25.16 14.24
CA ALA A 45 16.76 24.54 14.03
C ALA A 45 16.83 23.54 12.87
N GLN A 46 16.49 22.29 13.13
CA GLN A 46 16.42 21.21 12.15
C GLN A 46 14.99 20.68 12.02
N LYS A 47 14.59 20.40 10.78
CA LYS A 47 13.35 19.70 10.46
C LYS A 47 13.54 18.21 10.66
N VAL A 48 12.80 17.61 11.60
CA VAL A 48 12.86 16.18 11.91
C VAL A 48 11.54 15.50 11.52
N ASN A 49 11.66 14.35 10.88
CA ASN A 49 10.52 13.50 10.52
C ASN A 49 10.12 12.64 11.71
N TYR A 50 8.86 12.76 12.13
CA TYR A 50 8.24 11.87 13.10
C TYR A 50 7.22 10.96 12.44
N TYR A 51 7.36 9.66 12.67
CA TYR A 51 6.44 8.65 12.18
C TYR A 51 5.43 8.25 13.26
N PHE A 52 4.18 8.08 12.86
CA PHE A 52 3.11 7.59 13.72
C PHE A 52 2.07 6.82 12.93
N ILE A 53 1.34 5.95 13.62
CA ILE A 53 0.22 5.20 13.05
C ILE A 53 -1.06 5.95 13.38
N ASN A 54 -1.84 6.28 12.35
CA ASN A 54 -3.19 6.79 12.53
C ASN A 54 -4.16 5.62 12.48
N TYR A 55 -4.58 5.14 13.66
CA TYR A 55 -5.43 3.95 13.76
C TYR A 55 -6.75 4.08 13.00
N LYS A 56 -7.37 5.27 12.98
CA LYS A 56 -8.61 5.50 12.23
C LYS A 56 -8.40 5.29 10.73
N THR A 57 -7.35 5.90 10.17
CA THR A 57 -6.99 5.73 8.76
C THR A 57 -6.57 4.29 8.47
N PHE A 58 -5.78 3.67 9.34
CA PHE A 58 -5.29 2.31 9.19
C PHE A 58 -6.45 1.31 9.07
N VAL A 59 -7.41 1.36 10.00
CA VAL A 59 -8.60 0.48 9.95
C VAL A 59 -9.38 0.68 8.66
N ASN A 60 -9.56 1.91 8.20
CA ASN A 60 -10.25 2.19 6.94
C ASN A 60 -9.52 1.62 5.73
N VAL A 61 -8.18 1.74 5.69
CA VAL A 61 -7.36 1.19 4.61
C VAL A 61 -7.44 -0.34 4.59
N VAL A 62 -7.35 -0.99 5.76
CA VAL A 62 -7.45 -2.44 5.85
C VAL A 62 -8.83 -2.92 5.39
N LYS A 63 -9.91 -2.28 5.88
CA LYS A 63 -11.29 -2.58 5.43
C LYS A 63 -11.43 -2.45 3.92
N TYR A 64 -10.92 -1.37 3.35
CA TYR A 64 -10.97 -1.13 1.91
C TYR A 64 -10.19 -2.17 1.10
N LYS A 65 -8.96 -2.51 1.51
CA LYS A 65 -8.16 -3.53 0.81
C LYS A 65 -8.84 -4.90 0.84
N LEU A 66 -9.42 -5.29 1.98
CA LEU A 66 -10.17 -6.54 2.09
C LEU A 66 -11.43 -6.56 1.21
N ASP A 67 -12.17 -5.44 1.15
CA ASP A 67 -13.34 -5.30 0.26
C ASP A 67 -12.93 -5.40 -1.22
N MET A 68 -11.83 -4.77 -1.61
CA MET A 68 -11.29 -4.88 -2.98
C MET A 68 -10.87 -6.32 -3.32
N MET A 69 -10.24 -7.03 -2.38
CA MET A 69 -9.88 -8.45 -2.58
C MET A 69 -11.12 -9.32 -2.79
N ARG A 70 -12.17 -9.12 -1.98
CA ARG A 70 -13.45 -9.81 -2.15
C ARG A 70 -14.06 -9.56 -3.52
N LYS A 71 -14.25 -8.29 -3.90
CA LYS A 71 -14.83 -7.91 -5.20
C LYS A 71 -14.06 -8.47 -6.37
N ARG A 72 -12.72 -8.49 -6.27
CA ARG A 72 -11.87 -9.09 -7.29
C ARG A 72 -12.15 -10.59 -7.44
N MET A 73 -12.23 -11.34 -6.35
CA MET A 73 -12.56 -12.77 -6.39
C MET A 73 -13.96 -13.03 -6.96
N GLU A 74 -14.96 -12.25 -6.54
CA GLU A 74 -16.33 -12.35 -7.08
C GLU A 74 -16.37 -12.06 -8.59
N THR A 75 -15.59 -11.07 -9.05
CA THR A 75 -15.48 -10.75 -10.49
C THR A 75 -14.80 -11.86 -11.26
N GLU A 76 -13.68 -12.39 -10.75
CA GLU A 76 -12.95 -13.51 -11.36
C GLU A 76 -13.83 -14.78 -11.45
N GLU A 77 -14.65 -15.06 -10.43
CA GLU A 77 -15.60 -16.19 -10.44
C GLU A 77 -16.72 -15.99 -11.46
N ARG A 78 -17.28 -14.77 -11.55
CA ARG A 78 -18.28 -14.43 -12.55
C ARG A 78 -17.74 -14.53 -13.97
N ASP A 79 -16.53 -14.02 -14.22
CA ASP A 79 -15.90 -14.05 -15.54
C ASP A 79 -15.54 -15.49 -15.95
N ALA A 80 -15.15 -16.34 -15.00
CA ALA A 80 -14.96 -17.77 -15.24
C ALA A 80 -16.27 -18.47 -15.63
N THR A 81 -17.38 -18.09 -14.99
CA THR A 81 -18.72 -18.62 -15.30
C THR A 81 -19.30 -18.04 -16.59
N SER A 82 -18.93 -16.80 -16.94
CA SER A 82 -19.40 -16.07 -18.12
C SER A 82 -18.53 -16.28 -19.37
N ARG A 83 -17.52 -17.16 -19.31
CA ARG A 83 -16.61 -17.40 -20.43
C ARG A 83 -17.37 -18.11 -21.55
N ALA A 84 -17.63 -17.35 -22.61
CA ALA A 84 -18.13 -17.79 -23.92
C ALA A 84 -17.62 -19.18 -24.33
N SER A 85 -18.54 -20.13 -24.50
CA SER A 85 -18.28 -21.57 -24.61
C SER A 85 -17.60 -21.98 -25.93
N PHE A 86 -17.59 -21.15 -26.97
CA PHE A 86 -17.20 -21.57 -28.31
C PHE A 86 -16.17 -20.65 -28.95
N LYS A 87 -15.12 -21.24 -29.52
CA LYS A 87 -14.10 -20.53 -30.32
C LYS A 87 -14.04 -21.14 -31.71
N CYS A 88 -14.25 -20.35 -32.76
CA CYS A 88 -14.13 -20.83 -34.13
C CYS A 88 -12.64 -21.01 -34.50
N PRO A 89 -12.19 -22.21 -34.92
CA PRO A 89 -10.79 -22.44 -35.29
C PRO A 89 -10.37 -21.74 -36.59
N GLY A 90 -11.31 -21.38 -37.48
CA GLY A 90 -11.01 -20.73 -38.75
C GLY A 90 -10.84 -19.21 -38.69
N CYS A 91 -11.58 -18.52 -37.82
CA CYS A 91 -11.53 -17.05 -37.69
C CYS A 91 -11.15 -16.56 -36.28
N LEU A 92 -10.90 -17.48 -35.34
CA LEU A 92 -10.50 -17.24 -33.95
C LEU A 92 -11.47 -16.41 -33.10
N LYS A 93 -12.67 -16.12 -33.62
CA LYS A 93 -13.74 -15.44 -32.88
C LYS A 93 -14.30 -16.35 -31.78
N THR A 94 -14.63 -15.73 -30.65
CA THR A 94 -15.28 -16.34 -29.48
C THR A 94 -16.77 -15.98 -29.47
N PHE A 95 -17.63 -16.97 -29.25
CA PHE A 95 -19.08 -16.89 -29.26
C PHE A 95 -19.63 -17.40 -27.93
N THR A 96 -20.62 -16.70 -27.38
CA THR A 96 -21.36 -17.09 -26.18
C THR A 96 -22.60 -17.90 -26.58
N ASP A 97 -23.25 -18.57 -25.63
CA ASP A 97 -24.46 -19.37 -25.89
C ASP A 97 -25.68 -18.54 -26.35
N LEU A 98 -25.57 -17.21 -26.36
CA LEU A 98 -26.64 -16.27 -26.73
C LEU A 98 -26.51 -15.67 -28.15
N GLU A 99 -25.46 -16.02 -28.90
CA GLU A 99 -25.22 -15.60 -30.30
C GLU A 99 -25.06 -16.81 -31.23
#